data_AF-A0A1Q6ZBL7-F1
#
_entry.id   AF-A0A1Q6ZBL7-F1
#
_cell.length_a   1.000
_cell.length_b   1.000
_cell.length_c   1.000
_cell.angle_alpha   90.00
_cell.angle_beta   90.00
_cell.angle_gamma   90.00
#
_symmetry.space_group_name_H-M   'P 1'
#
loop_
_entity.id
_entity.type
_entity.pdbx_description
1 polymer ?
#
loop_
_entity_poly.entity_id
_entity_poly.type
_entity_poly.pdbx_seq_one_letter_code
_entity_poly.pdbx_strand_id
1 'polypeptide(L)'
;MGKVCYAGRWPILPHSPWNIALAEDRITVIDVGPTTHNDPGGYFLQSEEQKAKGEHYQDRTIDRIVEIINHPTEVVSFSDEKQLAAGA
;
A
#
# COMPACT_ATOMS: atom_id res chain seq x y z
N MET A 1 5.37 -8.60 1.29
CA MET A 1 5.58 -9.99 0.83
C MET A 1 5.31 -10.24 -0.66
N GLY A 2 4.47 -9.45 -1.35
CA GLY A 2 4.04 -9.73 -2.73
C GLY A 2 5.14 -9.92 -3.80
N LYS A 3 6.29 -9.24 -3.68
CA LYS A 3 7.42 -9.38 -4.62
C LYS A 3 8.32 -10.58 -4.35
N VAL A 4 8.18 -11.23 -3.18
CA VAL A 4 9.05 -12.32 -2.71
C VAL A 4 8.31 -13.66 -2.75
N CYS A 5 7.08 -13.71 -2.25
CA CYS A 5 6.34 -14.97 -2.13
C CYS A 5 5.67 -15.45 -3.42
N TYR A 6 5.69 -14.64 -4.49
CA TYR A 6 5.00 -14.95 -5.75
C TYR A 6 6.00 -14.94 -6.90
N ALA A 7 6.49 -16.13 -7.28
CA ALA A 7 7.55 -16.29 -8.28
C ALA A 7 7.28 -15.53 -9.58
N GLY A 8 6.05 -15.56 -10.08
CA GLY A 8 5.65 -14.83 -11.30
C GLY A 8 5.81 -13.31 -11.22
N ARG A 9 6.02 -12.72 -10.04
CA ARG A 9 6.26 -11.28 -9.84
C ARG A 9 7.74 -10.94 -9.65
N TRP A 10 8.63 -11.92 -9.73
CA TRP A 10 10.07 -11.71 -9.51
C TRP A 10 10.70 -10.97 -10.70
N PRO A 11 11.60 -10.01 -10.47
CA PRO A 11 12.28 -9.29 -11.54
C PRO A 11 13.06 -10.18 -12.52
N ILE A 12 13.50 -11.36 -12.07
CA ILE A 12 14.25 -12.33 -12.90
C ILE A 12 13.38 -13.07 -13.92
N LEU A 13 12.05 -12.94 -13.86
CA LEU A 13 11.12 -13.53 -14.82
C LEU A 13 10.47 -12.45 -15.70
N PRO A 14 11.23 -11.73 -16.55
CA PRO A 14 10.73 -10.55 -17.26
C PRO A 14 9.56 -10.84 -18.21
N HIS A 15 9.44 -12.08 -18.70
CA HIS A 15 8.35 -12.51 -19.59
C HIS A 15 7.13 -13.08 -18.86
N SER A 16 7.06 -12.96 -17.54
CA SER A 16 5.84 -13.33 -16.82
C SER A 16 4.70 -12.38 -17.18
N PRO A 17 3.42 -12.83 -17.16
CA PRO A 17 2.29 -11.94 -17.40
C PRO A 17 2.27 -10.71 -16.50
N TRP A 18 2.74 -10.85 -15.24
CA TRP A 18 2.86 -9.74 -14.30
C TRP A 18 3.89 -8.71 -14.75
N ASN A 19 5.11 -9.15 -15.09
CA ASN A 19 6.19 -8.23 -15.45
C ASN A 19 5.95 -7.58 -16.81
N ILE A 20 5.29 -8.28 -17.74
CA ILE A 20 4.80 -7.69 -19.00
C ILE A 20 3.78 -6.59 -18.69
N ALA A 21 2.74 -6.89 -17.90
CA ALA A 21 1.72 -5.90 -17.56
C ALA A 21 2.28 -4.71 -16.77
N LEU A 22 3.29 -4.94 -15.92
CA LEU A 22 4.01 -3.86 -15.22
C LEU A 22 4.82 -3.00 -16.19
N ALA A 23 5.51 -3.59 -17.17
CA ALA A 23 6.26 -2.87 -18.19
C ALA A 23 5.37 -2.14 -19.21
N GLU A 24 4.13 -2.59 -19.38
CA GLU A 24 3.09 -1.95 -20.20
C GLU A 24 2.28 -0.88 -19.42
N ASP A 25 2.70 -0.51 -18.20
CA ASP A 25 2.00 0.44 -17.32
C ASP A 25 0.53 0.07 -17.00
N ARG A 26 0.17 -1.21 -17.11
CA ARG A 26 -1.18 -1.73 -16.81
C ARG A 26 -1.38 -2.05 -15.33
N ILE A 27 -0.30 -2.01 -14.54
CA ILE A 27 -0.32 -2.27 -13.10
C ILE A 27 0.20 -1.04 -12.38
N THR A 28 -0.65 -0.45 -11.53
CA THR A 28 -0.23 0.56 -10.55
C THR A 28 -0.09 -0.08 -9.18
N VAL A 29 0.98 0.24 -8.46
CA VAL A 29 1.22 -0.22 -7.09
C VAL A 29 1.14 0.97 -6.16
N ILE A 30 0.22 0.92 -5.20
CA ILE A 30 0.00 1.97 -4.21
C ILE A 30 0.60 1.49 -2.88
N ASP A 31 1.53 2.26 -2.33
CA ASP A 31 2.01 2.03 -0.97
C ASP A 31 1.00 2.60 0.03
N VAL A 32 0.55 1.77 0.97
CA VAL A 32 -0.42 2.14 2.01
C VAL A 32 0.27 2.48 3.35
N GLY A 33 1.60 2.56 3.34
CA GLY A 33 2.43 2.89 4.48
C GLY A 33 2.95 1.66 5.25
N PRO A 34 3.72 1.89 6.32
CA PRO A 34 4.41 0.84 7.05
C PRO A 34 3.42 -0.01 7.87
N THR A 35 2.85 -1.05 7.28
CA THR A 35 1.93 -1.96 7.98
C THR A 35 2.51 -3.37 8.02
N THR A 36 2.71 -3.91 9.22
CA THR A 36 3.05 -5.32 9.39
C THR A 36 1.80 -6.19 9.25
N HIS A 37 1.95 -7.51 9.11
CA HIS A 37 0.78 -8.36 8.88
C HIS A 37 0.01 -8.62 10.18
N ASN A 38 0.63 -9.35 11.10
CA ASN A 38 0.02 -9.81 12.37
C ASN A 38 0.87 -9.42 13.58
N ASP A 39 1.85 -8.53 13.43
CA ASP A 39 2.70 -8.07 14.52
C ASP A 39 2.17 -6.73 15.06
N PRO A 40 2.61 -6.26 16.25
CA PRO A 40 2.37 -4.89 16.67
C PRO A 40 2.82 -3.90 15.59
N GLY A 41 1.97 -2.93 15.23
CA GLY A 41 2.15 -2.11 14.03
C GLY A 41 1.38 -2.60 12.80
N GLY A 42 0.62 -3.69 12.93
CA GLY A 42 -0.04 -4.37 11.82
C GLY A 42 -1.51 -4.01 11.64
N TYR A 43 -2.16 -4.68 10.68
CA TYR A 43 -3.55 -4.36 10.29
C TYR A 43 -4.54 -4.36 11.46
N PHE A 44 -4.38 -5.30 12.40
CA PHE A 44 -5.33 -5.51 13.49
C PHE A 44 -4.71 -5.30 14.88
N LEU A 45 -3.40 -5.02 14.94
CA LEU A 45 -2.64 -4.94 16.19
C LEU A 45 -1.83 -3.66 16.22
N GLN A 46 -2.44 -2.63 16.80
CA GLN A 46 -1.79 -1.35 17.03
C GLN A 46 -0.65 -1.50 18.05
N SER A 47 0.52 -0.94 17.74
CA SER A 47 1.63 -0.82 18.67
C SER A 47 1.32 0.21 19.76
N GLU A 48 2.05 0.17 20.88
CA GLU A 48 1.89 1.17 21.95
C GLU A 48 2.24 2.59 21.49
N GLU A 49 3.23 2.72 20.60
CA GLU A 49 3.59 4.01 20.00
C GLU A 49 2.45 4.58 19.16
N GLN A 50 1.83 3.73 18.32
CA GLN A 50 0.67 4.13 17.52
C GLN A 50 -0.51 4.51 18.40
N LYS A 51 -0.79 3.76 19.48
CA LYS A 51 -1.84 4.10 20.45
C LYS A 51 -1.60 5.47 21.08
N ALA A 52 -0.36 5.74 21.50
CA ALA A 52 0.01 7.02 22.10
C ALA A 52 -0.18 8.20 21.14
N LYS A 53 -0.01 7.98 19.83
CA LYS A 53 -0.21 8.98 18.77
C LYS A 53 -1.63 9.00 18.20
N GLY A 54 -2.51 8.08 18.61
CA GLY A 54 -3.83 7.91 18.00
C GLY A 54 -3.80 7.45 16.54
N GLU A 55 -2.73 6.78 16.11
CA GLU A 55 -2.54 6.37 14.71
C GLU A 55 -3.13 5.00 14.41
N HIS A 56 -4.10 4.94 13.51
CA HIS A 56 -4.72 3.69 13.05
C HIS A 56 -4.34 3.40 11.59
N TYR A 57 -3.30 2.57 11.37
CA TYR A 57 -2.84 2.26 10.00
C TYR A 57 -3.89 1.50 9.17
N GLN A 58 -4.79 0.77 9.82
CA GLN A 58 -5.95 0.14 9.18
C GLN A 58 -6.84 1.17 8.48
N ASP A 59 -7.03 2.36 9.07
CA ASP A 59 -7.87 3.41 8.52
C ASP A 59 -7.26 3.92 7.21
N ARG A 60 -5.93 4.04 7.14
CA ARG A 60 -5.22 4.39 5.89
C ARG A 60 -5.48 3.37 4.79
N THR A 61 -5.49 2.08 5.13
CA THR A 61 -5.78 1.02 4.14
C THR A 61 -7.23 1.09 3.68
N ILE A 62 -8.17 1.29 4.61
CA ILE A 62 -9.60 1.43 4.31
C ILE A 62 -9.85 2.66 3.43
N ASP A 63 -9.28 3.81 3.78
CA ASP A 63 -9.38 5.06 3.02
C ASP A 63 -8.94 4.84 1.57
N ARG A 64 -7.80 4.16 1.35
CA ARG A 64 -7.31 3.86 0.00
C ARG A 64 -8.20 2.91 -0.77
N ILE A 65 -8.75 1.87 -0.13
CA ILE A 65 -9.70 0.95 -0.78
C ILE A 65 -10.96 1.70 -1.19
N VAL A 66 -11.53 2.51 -0.28
CA VAL A 66 -12.74 3.31 -0.54
C VAL A 66 -12.49 4.30 -1.68
N GLU A 67 -11.33 4.95 -1.70
CA GLU A 67 -10.95 5.86 -2.78
C GLU A 67 -10.87 5.16 -4.14
N ILE A 68 -10.21 3.99 -4.22
CA ILE A 68 -10.14 3.20 -5.46
C ILE A 68 -11.55 2.77 -5.93
N ILE A 69 -12.42 2.36 -5.01
CA ILE A 69 -13.79 1.95 -5.34
C ILE A 69 -14.59 3.13 -5.90
N ASN A 70 -14.39 4.33 -5.35
CA ASN A 70 -15.09 5.54 -5.80
C ASN A 70 -14.48 6.16 -7.06
N HIS A 71 -13.21 5.86 -7.38
CA HIS A 71 -12.48 6.37 -8.54
C HIS A 71 -11.83 5.25 -9.37
N PRO A 72 -12.61 4.27 -9.87
CA PRO A 72 -12.07 3.00 -10.37
C PRO A 72 -11.28 3.09 -11.69
N THR A 73 -11.37 4.21 -12.40
CA THR A 73 -10.71 4.42 -13.71
C THR A 73 -9.70 5.57 -13.69
N GLU A 74 -9.54 6.25 -12.57
CA GLU A 74 -8.61 7.37 -12.45
C GLU A 74 -7.30 6.85 -11.84
N VAL A 75 -6.18 7.14 -12.50
CA VAL A 75 -4.86 6.98 -11.86
C VAL A 75 -4.74 8.10 -10.83
N VAL A 76 -5.17 7.83 -9.61
CA VAL A 76 -5.08 8.79 -8.51
C VAL A 76 -3.60 8.93 -8.15
N SER A 77 -3.01 10.08 -8.48
CA SER A 77 -1.64 10.42 -8.06
C SER A 77 -1.67 10.76 -6.56
N PHE A 78 -1.20 9.84 -5.75
CA PHE A 78 -1.10 10.05 -4.30
C PHE A 78 0.11 10.93 -4.00
N SER A 79 -0.11 12.24 -3.88
CA SER A 79 0.88 13.13 -3.25
C SER A 79 0.69 13.05 -1.75
N ASP A 80 1.77 12.84 -1.01
CA ASP A 80 1.83 12.66 0.46
C ASP A 80 1.46 13.94 1.26
N GLU A 81 0.42 14.67 0.87
CA GLU A 81 0.03 15.93 1.54
C GLU A 81 -0.44 15.69 2.99
N LYS A 82 -0.96 14.50 3.31
CA LYS A 82 -1.31 14.12 4.69
C LYS A 82 -0.10 13.72 5.56
N GLN A 83 1.07 13.47 4.97
CA GLN A 83 2.28 13.18 5.77
C GLN A 83 2.98 14.47 6.25
N LEU A 84 2.72 15.61 5.59
CA LEU A 84 3.22 16.93 5.98
C LEU A 84 2.43 17.56 7.16
N ALA A 85 1.13 17.26 7.29
CA ALA A 85 0.29 17.83 8.34
C ALA A 85 0.51 17.21 9.73
N ALA A 86 1.21 16.07 9.83
CA ALA A 86 1.54 15.41 11.10
C ALA A 86 2.93 15.79 11.65
N GLY A 87 3.60 16.77 11.03
CA GLY A 87 4.97 17.19 11.34
C GLY A 87 5.15 18.70 11.55
N ALA A 88 4.11 19.42 12.00
CA ALA A 88 4.18 20.83 12.39
C ALA A 88 3.58 21.06 13.78
#